data_AF-A0A6A3KST6-F1
#
_entry.id   AF-A0A6A3KST6-F1
#
_cell.length_a   1.000
_cell.length_b   1.000
_cell.length_c   1.000
_cell.angle_alpha   90.00
_cell.angle_beta   90.00
_cell.angle_gamma   90.00
#
_symmetry.space_group_name_H-M   'P 1'
#
loop_
_entity.id
_entity.type
_entity.pdbx_description
1 polymer ?
#
loop_
_entity_poly.entity_id
_entity_poly.type
_entity_poly.pdbx_seq_one_letter_code
_entity_poly.pdbx_strand_id
1 'polypeptide(L)'
;MGVEWNENQLYHEVASHLDGEAKRWFATVMESVQPEEESINTLATMLRAKYMTQRSGPEVVDLLDARRQMRAERLVDYAQALREIAERGEIGDDW
;
A
#
# COMPACT_ATOMS: atom_id res chain seq x y z
N MET A 1 -29.11 -15.71 6.11
CA MET A 1 -29.51 -14.91 4.93
C MET A 1 -28.38 -13.93 4.68
N GLY A 2 -27.60 -14.13 3.62
CA GLY A 2 -26.56 -13.19 3.23
C GLY A 2 -27.23 -12.03 2.52
N VAL A 3 -27.01 -10.81 3.00
CA VAL A 3 -27.36 -9.61 2.24
C VAL A 3 -26.45 -9.61 1.01
N GLU A 4 -27.01 -9.60 -0.20
CA GLU A 4 -26.23 -9.32 -1.40
C GLU A 4 -25.97 -7.82 -1.44
N TRP A 5 -24.75 -7.41 -1.08
CA TRP A 5 -24.35 -6.02 -1.10
C TRP A 5 -23.93 -5.64 -2.52
N ASN A 6 -24.46 -4.51 -3.01
CA ASN A 6 -23.99 -3.92 -4.27
C ASN A 6 -22.62 -3.22 -4.05
N GLU A 7 -21.81 -3.06 -5.10
CA GLU A 7 -20.48 -2.44 -5.04
C GLU A 7 -20.51 -1.04 -4.43
N ASN A 8 -21.53 -0.24 -4.73
CA ASN A 8 -21.70 1.09 -4.12
C ASN A 8 -21.98 1.01 -2.62
N GLN A 9 -22.73 0.00 -2.16
CA GLN A 9 -23.01 -0.15 -0.72
C GLN A 9 -21.74 -0.59 0.02
N LEU A 10 -20.98 -1.51 -0.56
CA LEU A 10 -19.68 -1.93 -0.05
C LEU A 10 -18.69 -0.76 0.00
N TYR A 11 -18.67 0.09 -1.02
CA TYR A 11 -17.85 1.30 -1.07
C TYR A 11 -18.12 2.24 0.11
N HIS A 12 -19.40 2.55 0.36
CA HIS A 12 -19.81 3.43 1.44
C HIS A 12 -19.59 2.80 2.82
N GLU A 13 -19.76 1.48 2.95
CA GLU A 13 -19.52 0.76 4.19
C GLU A 13 -18.03 0.71 4.54
N VAL A 14 -17.15 0.41 3.58
CA VAL A 14 -15.70 0.42 3.82
C VAL A 14 -15.21 1.84 4.14
N ALA A 15 -15.74 2.84 3.45
CA ALA A 15 -15.48 4.24 3.76
C ALA A 15 -15.89 4.65 5.18
N SER A 16 -17.03 4.14 5.69
CA SER A 16 -17.53 4.46 7.03
C SER A 16 -16.63 3.89 8.14
N HIS A 17 -15.89 2.82 7.86
CA HIS A 17 -14.93 2.19 8.76
C HIS A 17 -13.55 2.87 8.78
N LEU A 18 -13.28 3.83 7.88
CA LEU A 18 -12.04 4.59 7.93
C LEU A 18 -12.04 5.53 9.13
N ASP A 19 -10.91 5.59 9.85
CA ASP A 19 -10.73 6.46 11.00
C ASP A 19 -9.44 7.30 10.91
N GLY A 20 -9.37 8.36 11.72
CA GLY A 20 -8.19 9.18 11.90
C GLY A 20 -7.73 9.89 10.62
N GLU A 21 -6.50 9.60 10.20
CA GLU A 21 -5.89 10.21 9.01
C GLU A 21 -6.47 9.63 7.70
N ALA A 22 -6.80 8.34 7.68
CA ALA A 22 -7.38 7.69 6.50
C ALA A 22 -8.74 8.30 6.15
N LYS A 23 -9.57 8.59 7.17
CA LYS A 23 -10.87 9.26 7.00
C LYS A 23 -10.73 10.68 6.44
N ARG A 24 -9.79 11.46 6.98
CA ARG A 24 -9.53 12.84 6.53
C ARG A 24 -9.05 12.87 5.09
N TRP A 25 -8.14 11.96 4.73
CA TRP A 25 -7.68 11.83 3.37
C TRP A 25 -8.78 11.36 2.43
N PHE A 26 -9.54 10.34 2.81
CA PHE A 26 -10.61 9.81 1.97
C PHE A 26 -11.64 10.89 1.66
N ALA A 27 -12.02 11.71 2.64
CA ALA A 27 -12.90 12.87 2.42
C ALA A 27 -12.34 13.86 1.38
N THR A 28 -11.02 14.10 1.38
CA THR A 28 -10.37 15.00 0.40
C THR A 28 -10.34 14.40 -1.00
N VAL A 29 -10.07 13.09 -1.14
CA VAL A 29 -9.96 12.49 -2.49
C VAL A 29 -11.33 12.12 -3.06
N MET A 30 -12.32 11.82 -2.22
CA MET A 30 -13.71 11.62 -2.63
C MET A 30 -14.28 12.80 -3.41
N GLU A 31 -13.90 14.04 -3.09
CA GLU A 31 -14.34 15.21 -3.85
C GLU A 31 -13.88 15.19 -5.32
N SER A 32 -12.86 14.39 -5.64
CA SER A 32 -12.31 14.24 -7.00
C SER A 32 -12.76 12.98 -7.73
N VAL A 33 -13.41 12.02 -7.05
CA VAL A 33 -13.89 10.78 -7.66
C VAL A 33 -15.28 11.05 -8.26
N GLN A 34 -15.47 10.69 -9.53
CA GLN A 34 -16.79 10.82 -10.15
C GLN A 34 -17.74 9.74 -9.60
N PRO A 35 -19.05 10.01 -9.45
CA PRO A 35 -20.03 9.04 -8.94
C PRO A 35 -20.05 7.70 -9.72
N GLU A 36 -19.67 7.75 -10.99
CA GLU A 36 -19.57 6.59 -11.89
C GLU A 36 -18.35 5.70 -11.59
N GLU A 37 -17.36 6.24 -10.89
CA GLU A 37 -16.11 5.57 -10.50
C GLU A 37 -16.12 5.13 -9.02
N GLU A 38 -17.21 5.38 -8.28
CA GLU A 38 -17.39 4.99 -6.88
C GLU A 38 -17.59 3.47 -6.72
N SER A 39 -16.50 2.71 -6.88
CA SER A 39 -16.47 1.26 -6.71
C SER A 39 -15.47 0.85 -5.63
N ILE A 40 -15.68 -0.33 -5.04
CA ILE A 40 -14.72 -0.91 -4.10
C ILE A 40 -13.33 -1.13 -4.71
N ASN A 41 -13.26 -1.35 -6.03
CA ASN A 41 -12.00 -1.49 -6.76
C ASN A 41 -11.26 -0.15 -6.86
N THR A 42 -11.97 0.95 -7.08
CA THR A 42 -11.40 2.30 -7.06
C THR A 42 -10.85 2.62 -5.68
N LEU A 43 -11.63 2.37 -4.62
CA LEU A 43 -11.19 2.56 -3.23
C LEU A 43 -9.93 1.75 -2.91
N ALA A 44 -9.93 0.46 -3.26
CA ALA A 44 -8.78 -0.41 -3.05
C ALA A 44 -7.55 0.08 -3.81
N THR A 45 -7.72 0.57 -5.04
CA THR A 45 -6.63 1.12 -5.86
C THR A 45 -6.04 2.37 -5.24
N MET A 46 -6.87 3.30 -4.76
CA MET A 46 -6.42 4.53 -4.10
C MET A 46 -5.73 4.26 -2.77
N LEU A 47 -6.26 3.32 -1.97
CA LEU A 47 -5.63 2.92 -0.71
C LEU A 47 -4.28 2.26 -0.95
N ARG A 48 -4.15 1.41 -1.98
CA ARG A 48 -2.86 0.86 -2.42
C ARG A 48 -1.93 1.95 -2.90
N ALA A 49 -2.39 2.85 -3.76
CA ALA A 49 -1.56 3.94 -4.27
C ALA A 49 -1.04 4.86 -3.17
N LYS A 50 -1.79 5.06 -2.06
CA LYS A 50 -1.39 5.92 -0.93
C LYS A 50 -0.59 5.21 0.16
N TYR A 51 -0.96 3.98 0.51
CA TYR A 51 -0.39 3.27 1.67
C TYR A 51 0.46 2.06 1.29
N MET A 52 0.36 1.60 0.05
CA MET A 52 1.33 0.69 -0.56
C MET A 52 2.24 1.40 -1.56
N THR A 53 2.31 2.75 -1.55
CA THR A 53 3.27 3.47 -2.39
C THR A 53 4.64 2.92 -2.08
N GLN A 54 5.17 2.23 -3.09
CA GLN A 54 6.48 1.61 -3.11
C GLN A 54 7.49 2.60 -2.55
N ARG A 55 8.37 2.13 -1.68
CA ARG A 55 9.64 2.82 -1.52
C ARG A 55 10.24 2.91 -2.91
N SER A 56 10.29 4.12 -3.44
CA SER A 56 10.84 4.38 -4.77
C SER A 56 12.21 3.69 -4.87
N GLY A 57 12.56 3.13 -6.02
CA GLY A 57 13.84 2.43 -6.22
C GLY A 57 15.06 3.10 -5.54
N PRO A 58 15.18 4.44 -5.53
CA PRO A 58 16.21 5.15 -4.77
C PRO A 58 16.18 4.91 -3.24
N GLU A 59 15.03 4.91 -2.59
CA GLU A 59 14.91 4.67 -1.14
C GLU A 59 15.25 3.22 -0.78
N VAL A 60 14.92 2.26 -1.66
CA VAL A 60 15.33 0.85 -1.51
C VAL A 60 16.84 0.72 -1.63
N VAL A 61 17.44 1.40 -2.61
CA VAL A 61 18.90 1.45 -2.79
C VAL A 61 19.59 2.06 -1.57
N ASP A 62 19.08 3.16 -1.03
CA ASP A 62 19.63 3.78 0.19
C ASP A 62 19.57 2.85 1.40
N LEU A 63 18.49 2.06 1.53
CA LEU A 63 18.33 1.09 2.62
C LEU A 63 19.24 -0.14 2.45
N LEU A 64 19.45 -0.59 1.21
CA LEU A 64 20.39 -1.65 0.89
C LEU A 64 21.83 -1.20 1.17
N ASP A 65 22.18 0.05 0.83
CA ASP A 65 23.50 0.62 1.09
C ASP A 65 23.75 0.82 2.60
N ALA A 66 22.73 1.27 3.33
CA ALA A 66 22.78 1.40 4.79
C ALA A 66 22.89 0.03 5.50
N ARG A 67 22.34 -1.05 4.91
CA ARG A 67 22.32 -2.38 5.51
C ARG A 67 23.63 -3.13 5.31
N ARG A 68 24.65 -2.77 6.10
CA ARG A 68 25.93 -3.49 6.16
C ARG A 68 25.84 -4.78 6.99
N GLN A 69 26.58 -5.81 6.61
CA GLN A 69 26.70 -7.05 7.39
C GLN A 69 27.44 -6.75 8.71
N MET A 70 26.90 -7.25 9.83
CA MET A 70 27.54 -7.09 11.14
C MET A 70 28.58 -8.17 11.42
N ARG A 71 29.61 -7.83 12.22
CA ARG A 71 30.59 -8.82 12.69
C ARG A 71 29.87 -9.83 13.61
N ALA A 72 29.90 -11.10 13.22
CA ALA A 72 29.16 -12.25 13.80
C ALA A 72 27.73 -12.50 13.26
N GLU A 73 27.26 -11.73 12.27
CA GLU A 73 26.02 -12.05 11.56
C GLU A 73 26.23 -13.19 10.57
N ARG A 74 25.33 -14.19 10.57
CA ARG A 74 25.38 -15.28 9.60
C ARG A 74 24.97 -14.77 8.23
N LEU A 75 25.66 -15.22 7.19
CA LEU A 75 25.39 -14.82 5.81
C LEU A 75 23.95 -15.10 5.37
N VAL A 76 23.32 -16.16 5.89
CA VAL A 76 21.92 -16.49 5.59
C VAL A 76 20.95 -15.44 6.14
N ASP A 77 21.20 -14.97 7.36
CA ASP A 77 20.35 -13.96 8.02
C ASP A 77 20.55 -12.59 7.34
N TYR A 78 21.78 -12.29 6.94
CA TYR A 78 22.09 -11.10 6.15
C TYR A 78 21.42 -11.11 4.77
N ALA A 79 21.50 -12.24 4.05
CA ALA A 79 20.87 -12.39 2.75
C ALA A 79 19.33 -12.29 2.83
N GLN A 80 18.73 -12.85 3.89
CA GLN A 80 17.30 -12.69 4.15
C GLN A 80 16.93 -11.23 4.42
N ALA A 81 17.72 -10.51 5.23
CA ALA A 81 17.47 -9.10 5.51
C ALA A 81 17.56 -8.23 4.24
N LEU A 82 18.50 -8.50 3.34
CA LEU A 82 18.59 -7.81 2.03
C LEU A 82 17.37 -8.12 1.16
N ARG A 83 16.93 -9.39 1.14
CA ARG A 83 15.74 -9.83 0.41
C ARG A 83 14.47 -9.14 0.92
N GLU A 84 14.28 -9.02 2.23
CA GLU A 84 13.13 -8.32 2.81
C GLU A 84 13.13 -6.82 2.47
N ILE A 85 14.29 -6.18 2.30
CA ILE A 85 14.39 -4.78 1.86
C ILE A 85 14.00 -4.66 0.38
N ALA A 86 14.47 -5.58 -0.47
CA ALA A 86 14.14 -5.61 -1.89
C ALA A 86 12.66 -5.95 -2.16
N GLU A 87 12.10 -6.95 -1.47
CA GLU A 87 10.69 -7.36 -1.60
C GLU A 87 9.71 -6.28 -1.09
N ARG A 88 10.15 -5.40 -0.18
CA ARG A 88 9.38 -4.21 0.22
C ARG A 88 9.48 -3.06 -0.80
N GLY A 89 10.43 -3.15 -1.74
CA GLY A 89 10.62 -2.22 -2.85
C GLY A 89 9.91 -2.63 -4.14
N GLU A 90 9.71 -3.93 -4.36
CA GLU A 90 9.07 -4.47 -5.56
C GLU A 90 7.55 -4.64 -5.39
N ILE A 91 6.77 -3.61 -5.76
CA ILE A 91 5.51 -3.78 -6.53
C ILE A 91 5.43 -2.64 -7.53
N GLY A 92 6.26 -2.69 -8.57
CA GLY A 92 6.14 -1.82 -9.73
C GLY A 92 7.01 -2.37 -10.83
N ASP A 93 6.57 -3.51 -11.34
CA ASP A 93 6.96 -3.95 -12.66
C ASP A 93 6.25 -3.02 -13.66
N ASP A 94 6.85 -1.86 -13.91
CA ASP A 94 6.47 -0.97 -15.00
C ASP A 94 7.61 -1.06 -16.04
N TRP A 95 7.45 -2.01 -16.98
CA TRP A 95 8.15 -2.03 -18.27
C TRP A 95 7.20 -1.52 -19.35
#